data_AF-A0AAF0DVF9-F1
#
_entry.id   AF-A0AAF0DVF9-F1
#
_cell.length_a   1.000
_cell.length_b   1.000
_cell.length_c   1.000
_cell.angle_alpha   90.00
_cell.angle_beta   90.00
_cell.angle_gamma   90.00
#
_symmetry.space_group_name_H-M   'P 1'
#
loop_
_entity.id
_entity.type
_entity.pdbx_description
1 polymer ?
#
loop_
_entity_poly.entity_id
_entity_poly.type
_entity_poly.pdbx_seq_one_letter_code
_entity_poly.pdbx_strand_id
1 'polypeptide(L)'
;MAPSVQVAPQPDPAPTFKGTKTVPTESSASSIAPKAPLKASGLLDSLYASEELTPALGRVYPEIQLRDVLRHEKADEILRDIAIIISRRGVVFFKNQDLTAEEQKYITNRLGHLTGKPPSSGLHVHPVFNAEREGEEQVVDEKGTLNKDNEISVISSNLLRSLKVGPRNGADEWHSDISFEWGYIVG
;
A
#
# COMPACT_ATOMS: atom_id res chain seq x y z
N MET A 1 79.86 28.10 -0.91
CA MET A 1 79.56 29.49 -0.52
C MET A 1 79.01 30.21 -1.74
N ALA A 2 77.71 30.59 -1.70
CA ALA A 2 76.89 31.40 -2.64
C ALA A 2 76.81 30.94 -4.14
N PRO A 3 75.75 31.27 -4.93
CA PRO A 3 74.72 32.29 -4.71
C PRO A 3 73.24 31.89 -4.96
N SER A 4 72.36 32.82 -4.57
CA SER A 4 70.91 32.87 -4.68
C SER A 4 70.39 33.16 -6.09
N VAL A 5 69.17 32.70 -6.42
CA VAL A 5 68.37 33.20 -7.55
C VAL A 5 66.89 33.36 -7.15
N GLN A 6 66.49 34.64 -7.07
CA GLN A 6 65.26 35.34 -7.48
C GLN A 6 63.86 35.02 -6.90
N VAL A 7 63.19 36.13 -6.58
CA VAL A 7 61.83 36.37 -6.06
C VAL A 7 60.86 36.64 -7.21
N ALA A 8 59.59 36.23 -7.07
CA ALA A 8 58.43 36.77 -7.80
C ALA A 8 57.16 36.81 -6.88
N PRO A 9 56.16 37.67 -7.15
CA PRO A 9 55.27 38.26 -6.14
C PRO A 9 53.88 37.60 -5.99
N GLN A 10 53.18 37.90 -4.88
CA GLN A 10 51.78 37.54 -4.58
C GLN A 10 50.78 38.50 -5.24
N PRO A 11 49.54 38.04 -5.55
CA PRO A 11 48.36 38.89 -5.58
C PRO A 11 47.21 38.43 -4.65
N ASP A 12 46.39 39.42 -4.24
CA ASP A 12 45.47 39.53 -3.09
C ASP A 12 44.25 38.57 -2.97
N PRO A 13 43.61 38.46 -1.77
CA PRO A 13 42.45 37.61 -1.52
C PRO A 13 41.10 38.15 -2.07
N ALA A 14 40.24 37.20 -2.47
CA ALA A 14 38.94 37.37 -3.12
C ALA A 14 37.83 38.04 -2.26
N PRO A 15 36.79 38.64 -2.89
CA PRO A 15 35.81 39.48 -2.20
C PRO A 15 34.66 38.69 -1.54
N THR A 16 34.24 39.16 -0.36
CA THR A 16 33.09 38.66 0.41
C THR A 16 31.78 39.30 -0.07
N PHE A 17 30.76 38.49 -0.40
CA PHE A 17 29.40 38.96 -0.67
C PHE A 17 28.55 38.97 0.62
N LYS A 18 27.96 40.13 0.96
CA LYS A 18 27.02 40.31 2.07
C LYS A 18 25.58 40.38 1.57
N GLY A 19 24.68 39.63 2.23
CA GLY A 19 23.30 40.04 2.50
C GLY A 19 22.19 39.38 1.66
N THR A 20 21.39 38.54 2.32
CA THR A 20 20.00 38.24 1.91
C THR A 20 19.09 38.34 3.13
N LYS A 21 18.01 39.12 2.99
CA LYS A 21 16.98 39.36 4.00
C LYS A 21 16.26 38.04 4.34
N THR A 22 16.16 37.73 5.63
CA THR A 22 15.36 36.63 6.17
C THR A 22 13.87 36.99 6.13
N VAL A 23 13.09 36.27 5.33
CA VAL A 23 11.62 36.21 5.42
C VAL A 23 11.28 35.22 6.54
N PRO A 24 10.37 35.51 7.48
CA PRO A 24 9.99 34.54 8.49
C PRO A 24 9.22 33.41 7.81
N THR A 25 9.79 32.20 7.82
CA THR A 25 9.10 30.98 7.42
C THR A 25 8.34 30.47 8.64
N GLU A 26 7.03 30.71 8.68
CA GLU A 26 6.15 30.01 9.62
C GLU A 26 6.19 28.52 9.30
N SER A 27 6.92 27.78 10.14
CA SER A 27 6.94 26.33 10.15
C SER A 27 5.58 25.83 10.63
N SER A 28 4.68 25.50 9.69
CA SER A 28 3.50 24.70 9.98
C SER A 28 3.94 23.31 10.45
N ALA A 29 4.12 23.16 11.76
CA ALA A 29 4.33 21.87 12.37
C ALA A 29 3.10 20.99 12.09
N SER A 30 3.31 19.88 11.37
CA SER A 30 2.29 18.85 11.15
C SER A 30 1.72 18.43 12.52
N SER A 31 0.43 18.67 12.74
CA SER A 31 -0.27 18.50 14.01
C SER A 31 -0.65 17.04 14.34
N ILE A 32 -0.07 16.06 13.65
CA ILE A 32 -0.43 14.65 13.83
C ILE A 32 0.49 14.07 14.89
N ALA A 33 -0.03 13.96 16.11
CA ALA A 33 0.66 13.30 17.21
C ALA A 33 1.00 11.84 16.82
N PRO A 34 2.22 11.36 17.11
CA PRO A 34 2.61 9.98 16.78
C PRO A 34 1.71 8.99 17.53
N LYS A 35 0.98 8.15 16.78
CA LYS A 35 0.11 7.12 17.33
C LYS A 35 0.95 5.93 17.77
N ALA A 36 0.69 5.41 18.98
CA ALA A 36 1.39 4.22 19.47
C ALA A 36 1.11 3.00 18.55
N PRO A 37 2.11 2.12 18.33
CA PRO A 37 1.93 0.91 17.53
C PRO A 37 0.80 0.03 18.07
N LEU A 38 0.00 -0.54 17.17
CA LEU A 38 -1.06 -1.46 17.54
C LEU A 38 -0.48 -2.75 18.13
N LYS A 39 -1.07 -3.19 19.25
CA LYS A 39 -0.74 -4.47 19.90
C LYS A 39 -1.77 -5.51 19.51
N ALA A 40 -1.30 -6.68 19.09
CA ALA A 40 -2.15 -7.83 18.84
C ALA A 40 -2.67 -8.37 20.18
N SER A 41 -3.91 -8.86 20.17
CA SER A 41 -4.54 -9.51 21.32
C SER A 41 -3.95 -10.88 21.60
N GLY A 42 -3.42 -11.55 20.56
CA GLY A 42 -2.90 -12.91 20.62
C GLY A 42 -3.97 -13.98 20.47
N LEU A 43 -5.23 -13.57 20.31
CA LEU A 43 -6.38 -14.48 20.17
C LEU A 43 -6.25 -15.33 18.89
N LEU A 44 -5.84 -14.74 17.77
CA LEU A 44 -5.68 -15.46 16.51
C LEU A 44 -4.68 -16.62 16.63
N ASP A 45 -3.50 -16.35 17.18
CA ASP A 45 -2.43 -17.34 17.33
C ASP A 45 -2.77 -18.41 18.39
N SER A 46 -3.73 -18.13 19.29
CA SER A 46 -4.24 -19.10 20.26
C SER A 46 -5.28 -20.06 19.68
N LEU A 47 -6.04 -19.60 18.66
CA LEU A 47 -7.14 -20.36 18.06
C LEU A 47 -6.73 -21.14 16.82
N TYR A 48 -5.76 -20.64 16.05
CA TYR A 48 -5.39 -21.21 14.75
C TYR A 48 -3.90 -21.48 14.67
N ALA A 49 -3.56 -22.67 14.17
CA ALA A 49 -2.18 -23.00 13.83
C ALA A 49 -1.68 -22.11 12.68
N SER A 50 -0.41 -21.71 12.75
CA SER A 50 0.23 -20.91 11.71
C SER A 50 1.64 -21.40 11.42
N GLU A 51 2.08 -21.20 10.18
CA GLU A 51 3.40 -21.58 9.69
C GLU A 51 4.10 -20.35 9.09
N GLU A 52 5.34 -20.09 9.48
CA GLU A 52 6.15 -19.03 8.90
C GLU A 52 6.86 -19.53 7.65
N LEU A 53 6.64 -18.87 6.50
CA LEU A 53 7.23 -19.31 5.23
C LEU A 53 8.71 -18.98 5.13
N THR A 54 9.05 -17.73 5.45
CA THR A 54 10.43 -17.27 5.49
C THR A 54 10.68 -16.54 6.80
N PRO A 55 11.95 -16.43 7.26
CA PRO A 55 12.24 -15.71 8.50
C PRO A 55 11.73 -14.26 8.49
N ALA A 56 11.81 -13.57 7.36
CA ALA A 56 11.46 -12.16 7.25
C ALA A 56 9.99 -11.91 6.88
N LEU A 57 9.40 -12.75 6.03
CA LEU A 57 8.11 -12.47 5.39
C LEU A 57 7.22 -13.71 5.33
N GLY A 58 5.92 -13.46 5.30
CA GLY A 58 4.92 -14.48 5.04
C GLY A 58 4.56 -15.31 6.27
N ARG A 59 3.26 -15.48 6.46
CA ARG A 59 2.68 -16.47 7.38
C ARG A 59 1.51 -17.17 6.70
N VAL A 60 1.38 -18.47 6.89
CA VAL A 60 0.27 -19.28 6.39
C VAL A 60 -0.61 -19.69 7.55
N TYR A 61 -1.92 -19.57 7.37
CA TYR A 61 -2.92 -20.22 8.22
C TYR A 61 -3.61 -21.30 7.38
N PRO A 62 -3.25 -22.58 7.54
CA PRO A 62 -3.73 -23.65 6.66
C PRO A 62 -5.19 -24.04 6.89
N GLU A 63 -5.70 -23.88 8.12
CA GLU A 63 -7.00 -24.43 8.53
C GLU A 63 -8.08 -23.36 8.74
N ILE A 64 -7.71 -22.09 8.87
CA ILE A 64 -8.67 -21.01 9.14
C ILE A 64 -9.59 -20.80 7.93
N GLN A 65 -10.88 -20.64 8.17
CA GLN A 65 -11.84 -20.13 7.19
C GLN A 65 -12.25 -18.72 7.59
N LEU A 66 -11.99 -17.74 6.73
CA LEU A 66 -12.33 -16.35 7.01
C LEU A 66 -13.85 -16.14 7.16
N ARG A 67 -14.65 -16.97 6.49
CA ARG A 67 -16.12 -17.00 6.66
C ARG A 67 -16.54 -17.34 8.10
N ASP A 68 -15.82 -18.24 8.75
CA ASP A 68 -16.10 -18.63 10.13
C ASP A 68 -15.63 -17.56 11.11
N VAL A 69 -14.50 -16.89 10.80
CA VAL A 69 -14.03 -15.73 11.55
C VAL A 69 -15.09 -14.62 11.59
N LEU A 70 -15.77 -14.36 10.47
CA LEU A 70 -16.86 -13.38 10.42
C LEU A 70 -18.05 -13.71 11.32
N ARG A 71 -18.28 -15.00 11.60
CA ARG A 71 -19.39 -15.47 12.44
C ARG A 71 -19.00 -15.63 13.91
N HIS A 72 -17.71 -15.52 14.22
CA HIS A 72 -17.19 -15.68 15.56
C HIS A 72 -17.57 -14.49 16.45
N GLU A 73 -17.85 -14.74 17.73
CA GLU A 73 -18.26 -13.69 18.70
C GLU A 73 -17.21 -12.57 18.83
N LYS A 74 -15.94 -12.94 18.68
CA LYS A 74 -14.78 -12.03 18.70
C LYS A 74 -14.20 -11.71 17.32
N ALA A 75 -15.04 -11.70 16.28
CA ALA A 75 -14.61 -11.47 14.90
C ALA A 75 -13.68 -10.25 14.74
N ASP A 76 -14.03 -9.12 15.36
CA ASP A 76 -13.24 -7.88 15.27
C ASP A 76 -11.84 -7.99 15.90
N GLU A 77 -11.70 -8.73 17.01
CA GLU A 77 -10.39 -8.95 17.64
C GLU A 77 -9.51 -9.83 16.76
N ILE A 78 -10.09 -10.88 16.18
CA ILE A 78 -9.39 -11.80 15.25
C ILE A 78 -8.96 -11.04 13.99
N LEU A 79 -9.86 -10.29 13.36
CA LEU A 79 -9.56 -9.50 12.17
C LEU A 79 -8.51 -8.43 12.44
N ARG A 80 -8.57 -7.77 13.61
CA ARG A 80 -7.55 -6.81 14.03
C ARG A 80 -6.19 -7.47 14.15
N ASP A 81 -6.11 -8.66 14.74
CA ASP A 81 -4.86 -9.43 14.83
C ASP A 81 -4.33 -9.82 13.45
N ILE A 82 -5.20 -10.28 12.55
CA ILE A 82 -4.84 -10.56 11.15
C ILE A 82 -4.22 -9.31 10.50
N ALA A 83 -4.84 -8.15 10.64
CA ALA A 83 -4.34 -6.90 10.06
C ALA A 83 -2.97 -6.50 10.62
N ILE A 84 -2.77 -6.68 11.93
CA ILE A 84 -1.48 -6.41 12.59
C ILE A 84 -0.40 -7.38 12.08
N ILE A 85 -0.74 -8.66 11.90
CA ILE A 85 0.21 -9.66 11.41
C ILE A 85 0.57 -9.40 9.96
N ILE A 86 -0.39 -9.02 9.11
CA ILE A 86 -0.11 -8.57 7.73
C ILE A 86 0.88 -7.41 7.75
N SER A 87 0.67 -6.40 8.61
CA SER A 87 1.61 -5.28 8.74
C SER A 87 3.01 -5.69 9.20
N ARG A 88 3.14 -6.73 10.04
CA ARG A 88 4.44 -7.21 10.56
C ARG A 88 5.16 -8.17 9.62
N ARG A 89 4.42 -9.01 8.88
CA ARG A 89 4.94 -10.10 8.05
C ARG A 89 4.88 -9.79 6.55
N GLY A 90 4.28 -8.66 6.18
CA GLY A 90 4.03 -8.22 4.80
C GLY A 90 2.85 -8.93 4.14
N VAL A 91 2.82 -10.27 4.22
CA VAL A 91 1.79 -11.09 3.56
C VAL A 91 1.33 -12.24 4.46
N VAL A 92 0.04 -12.56 4.37
CA VAL A 92 -0.58 -13.71 5.02
C VAL A 92 -1.33 -14.53 3.97
N PHE A 93 -1.18 -15.86 4.04
CA PHE A 93 -1.83 -16.79 3.14
C PHE A 93 -2.88 -17.60 3.89
N PHE A 94 -4.08 -17.68 3.32
CA PHE A 94 -5.18 -18.51 3.80
C PHE A 94 -5.44 -19.60 2.76
N LYS A 95 -5.33 -20.87 3.16
CA LYS A 95 -5.51 -22.00 2.23
C LYS A 95 -6.99 -22.35 2.10
N ASN A 96 -7.39 -22.81 0.91
CA ASN A 96 -8.71 -23.40 0.63
C ASN A 96 -9.90 -22.58 1.16
N GLN A 97 -9.96 -21.28 0.86
CA GLN A 97 -11.04 -20.40 1.33
C GLN A 97 -12.33 -20.60 0.53
N ASP A 98 -13.45 -20.76 1.23
CA ASP A 98 -14.81 -20.66 0.66
C ASP A 98 -15.42 -19.30 1.00
N LEU A 99 -15.07 -18.29 0.20
CA LEU A 99 -15.54 -16.91 0.37
C LEU A 99 -16.37 -16.45 -0.82
N THR A 100 -17.47 -15.77 -0.52
CA THR A 100 -18.19 -14.99 -1.53
C THR A 100 -17.52 -13.63 -1.74
N ALA A 101 -17.75 -13.00 -2.90
CA ALA A 101 -17.23 -11.67 -3.20
C ALA A 101 -17.66 -10.62 -2.16
N GLU A 102 -18.90 -10.69 -1.67
CA GLU A 102 -19.42 -9.79 -0.64
C GLU A 102 -18.69 -9.96 0.70
N GLU A 103 -18.42 -11.20 1.11
CA GLU A 103 -17.67 -11.48 2.34
C GLU A 103 -16.22 -11.01 2.21
N GLN A 104 -15.59 -11.21 1.05
CA GLN A 104 -14.24 -10.74 0.80
C GLN A 104 -14.15 -9.21 0.89
N LYS A 105 -15.07 -8.49 0.22
CA LYS A 105 -15.16 -7.02 0.33
C LYS A 105 -15.34 -6.57 1.77
N TYR A 106 -16.25 -7.23 2.49
CA TYR A 106 -16.53 -6.91 3.88
C TYR A 106 -15.28 -7.08 4.76
N ILE A 107 -14.58 -8.21 4.65
CA ILE A 107 -13.34 -8.48 5.40
C ILE A 107 -12.29 -7.42 5.06
N THR A 108 -12.04 -7.17 3.77
CA THR A 108 -11.02 -6.21 3.33
C THR A 108 -11.29 -4.80 3.86
N ASN A 109 -12.54 -4.34 3.82
CA ASN A 109 -12.90 -3.03 4.36
C ASN A 109 -12.76 -3.00 5.89
N ARG A 110 -13.22 -4.07 6.57
CA ARG A 110 -13.19 -4.18 8.02
C ARG A 110 -11.76 -4.21 8.57
N LEU A 111 -10.83 -4.90 7.92
CA LEU A 111 -9.41 -4.93 8.28
C LEU A 111 -8.84 -3.50 8.35
N GLY A 112 -9.13 -2.66 7.36
CA GLY A 112 -8.68 -1.27 7.35
C GLY A 112 -9.31 -0.43 8.47
N HIS A 113 -10.64 -0.51 8.66
CA HIS A 113 -11.30 0.26 9.72
C HIS A 113 -10.80 -0.12 11.11
N LEU A 114 -10.53 -1.39 11.37
CA LEU A 114 -9.99 -1.86 12.64
C LEU A 114 -8.57 -1.35 12.90
N THR A 115 -7.78 -1.05 11.87
CA THR A 115 -6.41 -0.50 12.03
C THR A 115 -6.34 1.02 11.96
N GLY A 116 -7.47 1.71 11.78
CA GLY A 116 -7.54 3.17 11.84
C GLY A 116 -7.76 3.88 10.51
N LYS A 117 -8.19 3.16 9.46
CA LYS A 117 -8.71 3.76 8.23
C LYS A 117 -9.88 4.70 8.57
N PRO A 118 -9.92 5.94 8.04
CA PRO A 118 -11.04 6.84 8.24
C PRO A 118 -12.37 6.22 7.78
N PRO A 119 -13.50 6.53 8.45
CA PRO A 119 -14.80 5.96 8.10
C PRO A 119 -15.30 6.40 6.72
N SER A 120 -14.82 7.54 6.22
CA SER A 120 -15.13 8.05 4.87
C SER A 120 -14.39 7.32 3.74
N SER A 121 -13.39 6.51 4.06
CA SER A 121 -12.60 5.78 3.07
C SER A 121 -13.21 4.39 2.82
N GLY A 122 -13.65 4.16 1.58
CA GLY A 122 -14.23 2.90 1.11
C GLY A 122 -13.21 1.97 0.46
N LEU A 123 -13.67 0.94 -0.26
CA LEU A 123 -12.80 0.13 -1.10
C LEU A 123 -12.33 0.95 -2.30
N HIS A 124 -11.13 0.65 -2.79
CA HIS A 124 -10.58 1.35 -3.95
C HIS A 124 -11.30 0.91 -5.22
N VAL A 125 -11.75 1.87 -6.02
CA VAL A 125 -12.31 1.64 -7.35
C VAL A 125 -11.22 1.91 -8.37
N HIS A 126 -10.81 0.89 -9.11
CA HIS A 126 -9.76 1.05 -10.11
C HIS A 126 -10.25 1.94 -11.27
N PRO A 127 -9.51 2.99 -11.69
CA PRO A 127 -9.98 3.92 -12.71
C PRO A 127 -10.15 3.28 -14.10
N VAL A 128 -9.27 2.32 -14.41
CA VAL A 128 -9.32 1.50 -15.63
C VAL A 128 -10.21 0.26 -15.43
N PHE A 129 -9.89 -0.65 -14.50
CA PHE A 129 -10.59 -1.92 -14.33
C PHE A 129 -11.84 -1.85 -13.41
N ASN A 130 -12.80 -0.96 -13.70
CA ASN A 130 -14.10 -0.88 -13.00
C ASN A 130 -15.26 -1.42 -13.86
N ALA A 131 -16.45 -1.52 -13.25
CA ALA A 131 -17.65 -2.10 -13.86
C ALA A 131 -18.49 -1.10 -14.67
N GLU A 132 -18.15 0.20 -14.64
CA GLU A 132 -18.83 1.27 -15.39
C GLU A 132 -18.53 1.25 -16.90
N ARG A 133 -17.72 0.30 -17.38
CA ARG A 133 -17.38 0.19 -18.79
C ARG A 133 -18.52 -0.35 -19.64
N GLU A 134 -18.67 0.24 -20.82
CA GLU A 134 -19.65 -0.15 -21.82
C GLU A 134 -18.98 -0.85 -23.02
N GLY A 135 -19.72 -1.73 -23.70
CA GLY A 135 -19.28 -2.36 -24.96
C GLY A 135 -18.25 -3.48 -24.79
N GLU A 136 -17.29 -3.58 -25.72
CA GLU A 136 -16.28 -4.67 -25.79
C GLU A 136 -15.24 -4.63 -24.66
N GLU A 137 -15.24 -3.56 -23.85
CA GLU A 137 -14.33 -3.37 -22.72
C GLU A 137 -14.93 -3.82 -21.38
N GLN A 138 -16.17 -4.31 -21.39
CA GLN A 138 -16.80 -4.83 -20.18
C GLN A 138 -16.19 -6.18 -19.82
N VAL A 139 -15.75 -6.33 -18.56
CA VAL A 139 -15.17 -7.60 -18.13
C VAL A 139 -16.27 -8.61 -17.90
N VAL A 140 -16.20 -9.67 -18.69
CA VAL A 140 -17.09 -10.82 -18.60
C VAL A 140 -16.31 -12.00 -18.07
N ASP A 141 -16.90 -12.75 -17.14
CA ASP A 141 -16.32 -14.01 -16.70
C ASP A 141 -16.39 -15.07 -17.81
N GLU A 142 -15.80 -16.25 -17.58
CA GLU A 142 -15.82 -17.37 -18.52
C GLU A 142 -17.23 -17.88 -18.86
N LYS A 143 -18.24 -17.49 -18.06
CA LYS A 143 -19.64 -17.90 -18.20
C LYS A 143 -20.51 -16.81 -18.84
N GLY A 144 -19.95 -15.66 -19.21
CA GLY A 144 -20.73 -14.55 -19.77
C GLY A 144 -21.37 -13.63 -18.73
N THR A 145 -21.07 -13.79 -17.44
CA THR A 145 -21.52 -12.90 -16.37
C THR A 145 -20.72 -11.61 -16.39
N LEU A 146 -21.43 -10.50 -16.53
CA LEU A 146 -20.86 -9.17 -16.50
C LEU A 146 -20.53 -8.78 -15.07
N ASN A 147 -19.33 -8.26 -14.84
CA ASN A 147 -19.04 -7.58 -13.58
C ASN A 147 -19.87 -6.30 -13.51
N LYS A 148 -20.63 -6.15 -12.43
CA LYS A 148 -21.46 -4.96 -12.15
C LYS A 148 -20.98 -4.19 -10.93
N ASP A 149 -19.91 -4.65 -10.29
CA ASP A 149 -19.39 -4.09 -9.06
C ASP A 149 -18.09 -3.32 -9.32
N ASN A 150 -18.11 -2.01 -9.05
CA ASN A 150 -16.98 -1.13 -9.22
C ASN A 150 -15.85 -1.39 -8.21
N GLU A 151 -16.16 -1.99 -7.06
CA GLU A 151 -15.18 -2.31 -6.02
C GLU A 151 -14.42 -3.60 -6.34
N ILE A 152 -14.85 -4.33 -7.38
CA ILE A 152 -14.21 -5.56 -7.84
C ILE A 152 -13.54 -5.28 -9.17
N SER A 153 -12.21 -5.36 -9.19
CA SER A 153 -11.44 -5.33 -10.41
C SER A 153 -11.13 -6.74 -10.87
N VAL A 154 -11.55 -7.08 -12.09
CA VAL A 154 -11.28 -8.38 -12.69
C VAL A 154 -10.08 -8.24 -13.64
N ILE A 155 -8.99 -8.92 -13.30
CA ILE A 155 -7.79 -8.97 -14.15
C ILE A 155 -8.02 -10.03 -15.22
N SER A 156 -8.18 -9.61 -16.48
CA SER A 156 -8.30 -10.53 -17.61
C SER A 156 -7.36 -10.16 -18.75
N SER A 157 -6.70 -11.17 -19.32
CA SER A 157 -5.80 -10.98 -20.47
C SER A 157 -6.53 -10.51 -21.72
N ASN A 158 -7.82 -10.85 -21.84
CA ASN A 158 -8.68 -10.38 -22.93
C ASN A 158 -8.97 -8.89 -22.80
N LEU A 159 -9.27 -8.40 -21.58
CA LEU A 159 -9.44 -6.98 -21.36
C LEU A 159 -8.13 -6.21 -21.59
N LEU A 160 -7.00 -6.72 -21.12
CA LEU A 160 -5.72 -6.05 -21.35
C LEU A 160 -5.43 -5.89 -22.85
N ARG A 161 -5.83 -6.89 -23.66
CA ARG A 161 -5.70 -6.86 -25.11
C ARG A 161 -6.68 -5.90 -25.79
N SER A 162 -7.93 -5.83 -25.33
CA SER A 162 -8.92 -4.91 -25.88
C SER A 162 -8.60 -3.44 -25.57
N LEU A 163 -7.94 -3.19 -24.43
CA LEU A 163 -7.47 -1.86 -24.05
C LEU A 163 -6.36 -1.28 -24.93
N LYS A 164 -5.86 -2.04 -25.93
CA LYS A 164 -4.83 -1.63 -26.90
C LYS A 164 -3.63 -0.93 -26.22
N VAL A 165 -3.30 -1.38 -25.01
CA VAL A 165 -2.15 -0.85 -24.28
C VAL A 165 -0.92 -1.28 -25.06
N GLY A 166 -0.20 -0.32 -25.65
CA GLY A 166 0.99 -0.59 -26.45
C GLY A 166 2.06 -1.35 -25.66
N PRO A 167 2.99 -2.03 -26.35
CA PRO A 167 4.08 -2.74 -25.68
C PRO A 167 4.88 -1.76 -24.81
N ARG A 168 4.93 -2.03 -23.50
CA ARG A 168 5.70 -1.25 -22.53
C ARG A 168 7.06 -1.92 -22.37
N ASN A 169 8.15 -1.17 -22.46
CA ASN A 169 9.47 -1.70 -22.13
C ASN A 169 9.54 -1.91 -20.61
N GLY A 170 10.27 -2.94 -20.14
CA GLY A 170 10.45 -3.21 -18.70
C GLY A 170 11.09 -2.06 -17.89
N ALA A 171 11.64 -1.05 -18.57
CA ALA A 171 12.13 0.20 -17.97
C ALA A 171 11.01 1.25 -17.75
N ASP A 172 9.96 1.26 -18.57
CA ASP A 172 8.73 2.06 -18.35
C ASP A 172 7.82 1.43 -17.28
N GLU A 173 8.12 0.19 -16.91
CA GLU A 173 7.43 -0.61 -15.89
C GLU A 173 8.03 -0.39 -14.48
N TRP A 174 9.01 0.51 -14.33
CA TRP A 174 9.47 0.97 -13.01
C TRP A 174 8.39 1.86 -12.35
N HIS A 175 7.39 1.18 -11.81
CA HIS A 175 6.58 1.51 -10.64
C HIS A 175 6.35 3.02 -10.41
N SER A 176 5.55 3.66 -11.27
CA SER A 176 4.44 4.45 -10.70
C SER A 176 3.34 3.43 -10.43
N ASP A 177 3.54 2.67 -9.36
CA ASP A 177 2.51 1.79 -8.83
C ASP A 177 1.25 2.65 -8.69
N ILE A 178 0.08 2.03 -8.80
CA ILE A 178 -1.07 2.58 -8.10
C ILE A 178 -0.60 2.64 -6.65
N SER A 179 -0.12 3.80 -6.23
CA SER A 179 0.35 4.00 -4.87
C SER A 179 -0.86 3.64 -4.01
N PHE A 180 -0.78 2.54 -3.27
CA PHE A 180 -1.69 2.28 -2.17
C PHE A 180 -1.39 3.32 -1.10
N GLU A 181 -1.72 4.58 -1.39
CA GLU A 181 -1.58 5.67 -0.45
C GLU A 181 -2.67 5.45 0.57
N TRP A 182 -2.27 4.96 1.74
CA TRP A 182 -2.94 5.33 2.96
C TRP A 182 -2.81 6.85 3.06
N GLY A 183 -3.76 7.54 2.42
CA GLY A 183 -3.66 8.95 2.06
C GLY A 183 -3.18 9.79 3.24
N TYR A 184 -1.98 10.32 3.08
CA TYR A 184 -1.53 11.49 3.82
C TYR A 184 -1.70 12.67 2.85
N ILE A 185 -2.85 13.32 2.92
CA ILE A 185 -3.05 14.58 2.22
C ILE A 185 -2.34 15.65 3.04
N VAL A 186 -1.25 16.17 2.48
CA VAL A 186 -0.60 17.39 2.95
C VAL A 186 -1.41 18.57 2.39
N GLY A 187 -1.91 19.41 3.30
CA GLY A 187 -2.52 20.71 3.06
C GLY A 187 -2.23 21.63 4.23
#